data_AF-A0A023EE08-F1
#
_entry.id   AF-A0A023EE08-F1
#
_cell.length_a   1.000
_cell.length_b   1.000
_cell.length_c   1.000
_cell.angle_alpha   90.00
_cell.angle_beta   90.00
_cell.angle_gamma   90.00
#
_symmetry.space_group_name_H-M   'P 1'
#
loop_
_entity.id
_entity.type
_entity.pdbx_description
1 polymer ?
#
loop_
_entity_poly.entity_id
_entity_poly.type
_entity_poly.pdbx_seq_one_letter_code
_entity_poly.pdbx_strand_id
1 'polypeptide(L)'
;MFLRLIQSSLHVVRRGYINHSAMGMVGASRQSSTAVDPDSPVELEENPFAKQRVQCILCKNNITPDYKNVQLLSQFQSPYTGRIYGKHITGLCRRRQEQVETEIIKAQNAGFMPTYHKAVEFLEDPKLFDPERPVRPHKY
;
A
#
# COMPACT_ATOMS: atom_id res chain seq x y z
N MET A 1 -47.10 5.11 32.65
CA MET A 1 -48.06 4.35 31.81
C MET A 1 -47.40 4.09 30.47
N PHE A 2 -47.40 2.82 30.02
CA PHE A 2 -46.95 2.27 28.71
C PHE A 2 -45.42 2.35 28.43
N LEU A 3 -44.58 1.30 28.52
CA LEU A 3 -44.54 -0.09 28.00
C LEU A 3 -44.36 -0.22 26.47
N ARG A 4 -43.20 -0.80 26.08
CA ARG A 4 -42.85 -1.76 24.98
C ARG A 4 -41.54 -1.33 24.26
N LEU A 5 -40.37 -1.90 24.53
CA LEU A 5 -39.82 -3.20 24.07
C LEU A 5 -40.04 -3.48 22.57
N ILE A 6 -38.95 -3.63 21.81
CA ILE A 6 -38.65 -4.73 20.86
C ILE A 6 -37.18 -4.58 20.39
N GLN A 7 -36.33 -5.54 20.79
CA GLN A 7 -35.06 -5.88 20.15
C GLN A 7 -35.35 -7.00 19.12
N SER A 8 -34.85 -6.86 17.90
CA SER A 8 -34.97 -7.86 16.84
C SER A 8 -33.64 -8.61 16.66
N SER A 9 -33.64 -9.88 17.09
CA SER A 9 -32.63 -10.89 16.82
C SER A 9 -32.71 -11.38 15.37
N LEU A 10 -31.57 -11.55 14.70
CA LEU A 10 -31.43 -12.37 13.50
C LEU A 10 -30.65 -13.64 13.86
N HIS A 11 -31.36 -14.76 13.79
CA HIS A 11 -30.86 -16.13 13.88
C HIS A 11 -30.15 -16.54 12.58
N VAL A 12 -28.97 -17.14 12.69
CA VAL A 12 -28.40 -18.00 11.65
C VAL A 12 -28.16 -19.39 12.22
N VAL A 13 -28.67 -20.37 11.49
CA VAL A 13 -28.91 -21.77 11.86
C VAL A 13 -27.61 -22.57 11.93
N ARG A 14 -27.39 -23.30 13.04
CA ARG A 14 -26.35 -24.33 13.18
C ARG A 14 -26.84 -25.64 12.58
N ARG A 15 -26.07 -26.22 11.66
CA ARG A 15 -26.30 -27.53 11.06
C ARG A 15 -25.56 -28.57 11.91
N GLY A 16 -26.31 -29.47 12.55
CA GLY A 16 -25.74 -30.60 13.31
C GLY A 16 -25.54 -31.84 12.44
N TYR A 17 -24.65 -32.71 12.89
CA TYR A 17 -24.69 -34.17 12.65
C TYR A 17 -24.23 -34.90 13.92
N ILE A 18 -24.77 -36.11 14.11
CA ILE A 18 -24.89 -36.86 15.35
C ILE A 18 -23.89 -38.03 15.41
N ASN A 19 -23.35 -38.24 16.62
CA ASN A 19 -22.82 -39.43 17.32
C ASN A 19 -21.72 -40.33 16.71
N HIS A 20 -20.77 -40.74 17.57
CA HIS A 20 -20.62 -42.15 17.99
C HIS A 20 -19.74 -42.23 19.26
N SER A 21 -20.27 -42.88 20.30
CA SER A 21 -19.53 -43.27 21.51
C SER A 21 -18.55 -44.41 21.22
N ALA A 22 -17.30 -44.32 21.67
CA ALA A 22 -16.43 -45.49 21.90
C ALA A 22 -15.29 -45.16 22.88
N MET A 23 -15.24 -45.97 23.94
CA MET A 23 -14.14 -46.30 24.86
C MET A 23 -13.02 -45.29 25.15
N GLY A 24 -12.90 -44.97 26.45
CA GLY A 24 -11.75 -44.29 27.02
C GLY A 24 -10.45 -45.08 26.87
N MET A 25 -9.41 -44.35 26.47
CA MET A 25 -8.02 -44.68 26.72
C MET A 25 -7.54 -43.74 27.83
N VAL A 26 -7.26 -44.27 29.02
CA VAL A 26 -6.48 -43.56 30.04
C VAL A 26 -5.06 -43.42 29.51
N GLY A 27 -4.79 -42.32 28.80
CA GLY A 27 -3.45 -41.92 28.43
C GLY A 27 -2.65 -41.65 29.71
N ALA A 28 -1.63 -42.46 29.95
CA ALA A 28 -0.68 -42.23 31.02
C ALA A 28 -0.15 -40.80 30.92
N SER A 29 -0.42 -39.99 31.95
CA SER A 29 0.14 -38.65 32.09
C SER A 29 1.66 -38.80 32.26
N ARG A 30 2.39 -38.81 31.14
CA ARG A 30 3.82 -38.54 31.15
C ARG A 30 3.95 -37.07 31.53
N GLN A 31 4.30 -36.84 32.79
CA GLN A 31 4.90 -35.57 33.20
C GLN A 31 6.19 -35.44 32.38
N SER A 32 6.11 -34.77 31.23
CA SER A 32 7.29 -34.36 30.50
C SER A 32 7.91 -33.26 31.34
N SER A 33 8.99 -33.58 32.07
CA SER A 33 9.96 -32.58 32.45
C SER A 33 10.42 -31.91 31.15
N THR A 34 9.87 -30.74 30.83
CA THR A 34 10.29 -29.94 29.68
C THR A 34 11.68 -29.39 30.00
N ALA A 35 12.70 -30.24 29.86
CA ALA A 35 14.01 -29.74 29.51
C ALA A 35 13.80 -29.02 28.18
N VAL A 36 13.79 -27.69 28.21
CA VAL A 36 13.63 -26.87 27.01
C VAL A 36 14.84 -27.19 26.14
N ASP A 37 14.61 -27.84 25.00
CA ASP A 37 15.66 -28.17 24.06
C ASP A 37 16.33 -26.86 23.62
N PRO A 38 17.65 -26.68 23.80
CA PRO A 38 18.35 -25.45 23.43
C PRO A 38 18.25 -25.13 21.92
N ASP A 39 17.95 -26.12 21.08
CA ASP A 39 17.78 -25.95 19.62
C ASP A 39 16.30 -25.76 19.22
N SER A 40 15.38 -25.61 20.18
CA SER A 40 13.98 -25.32 19.86
C SER A 40 13.79 -23.89 19.33
N PRO A 41 12.86 -23.65 18.38
CA PRO A 41 12.60 -22.31 17.88
C PRO A 41 12.13 -21.36 18.99
N VAL A 42 12.80 -20.22 19.10
CA VAL A 42 12.44 -19.15 20.05
C VAL A 42 11.37 -18.24 19.43
N GLU A 43 10.31 -17.93 20.16
CA GLU A 43 9.34 -16.92 19.77
C GLU A 43 9.93 -15.51 19.96
N LEU A 44 10.17 -14.80 18.85
CA LEU A 44 10.62 -13.42 18.84
C LEU A 44 9.45 -12.48 18.57
N GLU A 45 9.35 -11.37 19.30
CA GLU A 45 8.30 -10.35 19.12
C GLU A 45 8.40 -9.64 17.76
N GLU A 46 9.63 -9.46 17.26
CA GLU A 46 9.91 -8.87 15.95
C GLU A 46 10.97 -9.68 15.18
N ASN A 47 10.88 -9.65 13.85
CA ASN A 47 11.82 -10.36 12.98
C ASN A 47 13.16 -9.60 12.88
N PRO A 48 14.28 -10.16 13.37
CA PRO A 48 15.59 -9.49 13.35
C PRO A 48 16.16 -9.29 11.94
N PHE A 49 15.69 -10.05 10.95
CA PHE A 49 16.06 -9.94 9.55
C PHE A 49 15.09 -9.07 8.73
N ALA A 50 14.15 -8.39 9.39
CA ALA A 50 13.20 -7.51 8.71
C ALA A 50 13.92 -6.33 8.06
N LYS A 51 13.75 -6.19 6.74
CA LYS A 51 14.25 -5.03 5.99
C LYS A 51 13.43 -3.79 6.32
N GLN A 52 14.10 -2.64 6.37
CA GLN A 52 13.43 -1.35 6.51
C GLN A 52 12.42 -1.12 5.39
N ARG A 53 11.30 -0.47 5.73
CA ARG A 53 10.25 -0.18 4.75
C ARG A 53 10.76 0.82 3.71
N VAL A 54 10.60 0.46 2.43
CA VAL A 54 10.95 1.34 1.31
C VAL A 54 9.97 2.51 1.27
N GLN A 55 10.51 3.73 1.26
CA GLN A 55 9.73 4.97 1.13
C GLN A 55 9.89 5.55 -0.26
N CYS A 56 8.83 6.18 -0.78
CA CYS A 56 8.93 6.92 -2.05
C CYS A 56 9.70 8.24 -1.89
N ILE A 57 10.19 8.78 -3.01
CA ILE A 57 11.02 9.99 -3.06
C ILE A 57 10.39 11.20 -2.35
N LEU A 58 9.08 11.41 -2.52
CA LEU A 58 8.38 12.54 -1.91
C LEU A 58 8.20 12.38 -0.39
N CYS A 59 8.03 11.15 0.09
CA CYS A 59 7.97 10.89 1.53
C CYS A 59 9.36 10.98 2.16
N LYS A 60 10.38 10.43 1.51
CA LYS A 60 11.76 10.48 2.01
C LYS A 60 12.25 11.92 2.19
N ASN A 61 11.87 12.81 1.27
CA ASN A 61 12.29 14.22 1.28
C ASN A 61 11.27 15.15 1.96
N ASN A 62 10.16 14.62 2.50
CA ASN A 62 9.06 15.41 3.09
C ASN A 62 8.50 16.52 2.20
N ILE A 63 8.48 16.30 0.88
CA ILE A 63 7.99 17.28 -0.10
C ILE A 63 6.48 17.10 -0.27
N THR A 64 5.74 18.21 -0.21
CA THR A 64 4.31 18.25 -0.52
C THR A 64 4.11 18.90 -1.89
N PRO A 65 3.51 18.20 -2.87
CA PRO A 65 3.21 18.77 -4.18
C PRO A 65 2.25 19.96 -4.07
N ASP A 66 2.47 21.00 -4.87
CA ASP A 66 1.61 22.18 -5.01
C ASP A 66 1.55 22.56 -6.50
N TYR A 67 0.36 22.86 -7.02
CA TYR A 67 0.11 23.25 -8.42
C TYR A 67 0.95 24.44 -8.89
N LYS A 68 1.42 25.28 -7.97
CA LYS A 68 2.29 26.42 -8.29
C LYS A 68 3.72 26.00 -8.62
N ASN A 69 4.17 24.85 -8.09
CA ASN A 69 5.53 24.37 -8.34
C ASN A 69 5.58 23.52 -9.62
N VAL A 70 5.52 24.20 -10.76
CA VAL A 70 5.52 23.56 -12.08
C VAL A 70 6.81 22.78 -12.33
N GLN A 71 7.96 23.25 -11.82
CA GLN A 71 9.24 22.56 -11.99
C GLN A 71 9.20 21.14 -11.42
N LEU A 72 8.67 20.97 -10.21
CA LEU A 72 8.49 19.64 -9.59
C LEU A 72 7.47 18.79 -10.36
N LEU A 73 6.32 19.37 -10.69
CA LEU A 73 5.21 18.64 -11.32
C LEU A 73 5.55 18.20 -12.74
N SER A 74 6.31 19.01 -13.49
CA SER A 74 6.75 18.71 -14.85
C SER A 74 7.60 17.45 -14.94
N GLN A 75 8.28 17.04 -13.86
CA GLN A 75 9.05 15.80 -13.86
C GLN A 75 8.16 14.57 -14.01
N PHE A 76 6.93 14.62 -13.50
CA PHE A 76 5.96 13.52 -13.55
C PHE A 76 5.21 13.42 -14.88
N GLN A 77 5.62 14.20 -15.88
CA GLN A 77 5.03 14.24 -17.21
C GLN A 77 6.01 13.73 -18.27
N SER A 78 5.48 13.06 -19.30
CA SER A 78 6.23 12.73 -20.51
C SER A 78 6.64 13.99 -21.28
N PRO A 79 7.93 14.14 -21.66
CA PRO A 79 8.42 15.34 -22.34
C PRO A 79 7.71 15.59 -23.66
N TYR A 80 7.42 14.53 -24.42
CA TYR A 80 6.86 14.63 -25.77
C TYR A 80 5.33 14.56 -25.84
N THR A 81 4.69 13.82 -24.93
CA THR A 81 3.25 13.55 -25.02
C THR A 81 2.41 14.28 -23.98
N GLY A 82 3.06 14.88 -22.98
CA GLY A 82 2.35 15.55 -21.89
C GLY A 82 1.58 14.59 -20.97
N ARG A 83 1.68 13.27 -21.17
CA ARG A 83 1.01 12.26 -20.35
C ARG A 83 1.65 12.14 -18.98
N ILE A 84 0.83 12.08 -17.93
CA ILE A 84 1.29 11.86 -16.56
C ILE A 84 1.73 10.40 -16.41
N TYR A 85 2.92 10.16 -15.84
CA TYR A 85 3.42 8.81 -15.61
C TYR A 85 2.63 8.10 -14.51
N GLY A 86 2.33 6.82 -14.74
CA GLY A 86 1.67 5.98 -13.74
C GLY A 86 2.61 5.55 -12.61
N LYS A 87 2.02 5.10 -11.50
CA LYS A 87 2.73 4.60 -10.30
C LYS A 87 3.83 3.56 -10.58
N HIS A 88 3.63 2.70 -11.58
CA HIS A 88 4.59 1.65 -11.93
C HIS A 88 5.89 2.18 -12.55
N ILE A 89 5.89 3.46 -12.98
CA ILE A 89 7.06 4.21 -13.47
C ILE A 89 7.60 5.09 -12.34
N THR A 90 6.75 5.92 -11.72
CA THR A 90 7.18 6.94 -10.74
C THR A 90 7.63 6.33 -9.40
N GLY A 91 7.16 5.13 -9.05
CA GLY A 91 7.48 4.49 -7.77
C GLY A 91 6.88 5.19 -6.54
N LEU A 92 5.93 6.11 -6.74
CA LEU A 92 5.29 6.82 -5.63
C LEU A 92 4.34 5.92 -4.83
N CYS A 93 4.14 6.26 -3.55
CA CYS A 93 3.05 5.67 -2.79
C CYS A 93 1.71 6.17 -3.35
N ARG A 94 0.64 5.39 -3.17
CA ARG A 94 -0.68 5.69 -3.76
C ARG A 94 -1.16 7.11 -3.43
N ARG A 95 -1.07 7.49 -2.15
CA ARG A 95 -1.48 8.81 -1.67
C ARG A 95 -0.71 9.96 -2.35
N ARG A 96 0.61 9.82 -2.50
CA ARG A 96 1.43 10.85 -3.16
C ARG A 96 1.19 10.91 -4.66
N GLN A 97 0.95 9.76 -5.30
CA GLN A 97 0.59 9.70 -6.72
C GLN A 97 -0.72 10.47 -6.99
N GLU A 98 -1.78 10.19 -6.23
CA GLU A 98 -3.09 10.86 -6.36
C GLU A 98 -2.95 12.38 -6.11
N GLN A 99 -2.12 12.79 -5.14
CA GLN A 99 -1.81 14.20 -4.89
C GLN A 99 -1.11 14.87 -6.09
N VAL A 100 -0.07 14.24 -6.63
CA VAL A 100 0.65 14.78 -7.80
C VAL A 100 -0.27 14.90 -9.01
N GLU A 101 -1.08 13.89 -9.30
CA GLU A 101 -2.05 13.92 -10.40
C GLU A 101 -3.05 15.08 -10.23
N THR A 102 -3.58 15.27 -9.03
CA THR A 102 -4.51 16.36 -8.72
C THR A 102 -3.88 17.73 -8.91
N GLU A 103 -2.65 17.93 -8.40
CA GLU A 103 -1.95 19.22 -8.51
C GLU A 103 -1.50 19.51 -9.96
N ILE A 104 -1.15 18.49 -10.75
CA ILE A 104 -0.87 18.65 -12.20
C ILE A 104 -2.13 19.12 -12.93
N ILE A 105 -3.26 18.44 -12.72
CA ILE A 105 -4.53 18.81 -13.36
C ILE A 105 -4.92 20.25 -12.97
N LYS A 106 -4.73 20.61 -11.70
CA LYS A 106 -4.97 21.96 -11.21
C LYS A 106 -4.04 23.00 -11.85
N ALA A 107 -2.75 22.69 -12.00
CA ALA A 107 -1.78 23.55 -12.66
C ALA A 107 -2.10 23.76 -14.15
N GLN A 108 -2.53 22.69 -14.83
CA GLN A 108 -2.97 22.73 -16.23
C GLN A 108 -4.21 23.60 -16.40
N ASN A 109 -5.23 23.40 -15.56
CA ASN A 109 -6.47 24.18 -15.60
C ASN A 109 -6.25 25.67 -15.26
N ALA A 110 -5.30 25.97 -14.39
CA ALA A 110 -4.93 27.34 -14.03
C ALA A 110 -3.96 28.00 -15.04
N GLY A 111 -3.51 27.28 -16.07
CA GLY A 111 -2.60 27.80 -17.09
C GLY A 111 -1.13 27.92 -16.66
N PHE A 112 -0.74 27.31 -15.53
CA PHE A 112 0.65 27.29 -15.07
C PHE A 112 1.48 26.20 -15.78
N MET A 113 0.86 25.12 -16.25
CA MET A 113 1.56 23.96 -16.83
C MET A 113 0.95 23.54 -18.17
N PRO A 114 1.76 23.26 -19.22
CA PRO A 114 1.26 22.78 -20.50
C PRO A 114 0.73 21.34 -20.44
N THR A 115 -0.32 21.05 -21.23
CA THR A 115 -0.99 19.74 -21.26
C THR A 115 -0.40 18.78 -22.28
N TYR A 116 0.01 19.26 -23.46
CA TYR A 116 0.40 18.41 -24.59
C TYR A 116 1.87 18.01 -24.63
N HIS A 117 2.75 18.81 -24.03
CA HIS A 117 4.19 18.60 -23.97
C HIS A 117 4.74 19.24 -22.70
N LYS A 118 5.92 18.81 -22.26
CA LYS A 118 6.63 19.45 -21.14
C LYS A 118 7.16 20.82 -21.59
N ALA A 119 7.15 21.81 -20.70
CA ALA A 119 7.73 23.11 -21.00
C ALA A 119 9.23 22.98 -21.31
N VAL A 120 9.70 23.73 -22.31
CA VAL A 120 11.09 23.65 -22.81
C VAL A 120 12.12 23.94 -21.72
N GLU A 121 11.80 24.89 -20.84
CA GLU A 121 12.63 25.29 -19.69
C GLU A 121 12.91 24.17 -18.69
N PHE A 122 12.07 23.13 -18.64
CA PHE A 122 12.21 22.01 -17.70
C PHE A 122 12.71 20.74 -18.38
N LEU A 123 13.05 20.74 -19.67
CA LEU A 123 13.49 19.52 -20.37
C LEU A 123 14.83 18.98 -19.85
N GLU A 124 15.71 19.87 -19.39
CA GLU A 124 17.08 19.54 -18.94
C GLU A 124 17.17 19.19 -17.45
N ASP A 125 16.04 19.18 -16.74
CA ASP A 125 16.01 18.83 -15.32
C ASP A 125 16.47 17.37 -15.08
N PRO A 126 17.13 17.09 -13.95
CA PRO A 126 17.57 15.73 -13.63
C PRO A 126 16.38 14.79 -13.51
N LYS A 127 16.42 13.68 -14.26
CA LYS A 127 15.35 12.68 -14.27
C LYS A 127 15.27 11.97 -12.92
N LEU A 128 14.07 12.00 -12.31
CA LEU A 128 13.79 11.28 -11.06
C LEU A 128 13.53 9.79 -11.28
N PHE A 129 13.10 9.41 -12.48
CA PHE A 129 12.72 8.06 -12.86
C PHE A 129 12.98 7.85 -14.35
N ASP A 130 13.25 6.60 -14.72
CA ASP A 130 13.48 6.17 -16.10
C ASP A 130 12.21 5.51 -16.64
N PRO A 131 11.48 6.16 -17.58
CA PRO A 131 10.27 5.61 -18.18
C PRO A 131 10.50 4.30 -18.95
N GLU A 132 11.72 4.10 -19.45
CA GLU A 132 12.11 2.93 -20.25
C GLU A 132 12.30 1.67 -19.41
N ARG A 133 12.51 1.81 -18.09
CA ARG A 133 12.71 0.68 -17.18
C ARG A 133 11.71 0.70 -16.02
N PRO A 134 10.40 0.52 -16.30
CA PRO A 134 9.39 0.51 -15.26
C PRO A 134 9.48 -0.74 -14.38
N VAL A 135 9.00 -0.65 -13.14
CA VAL A 135 8.99 -1.76 -12.18
C VAL A 135 8.11 -2.93 -12.66
N ARG A 136 7.05 -2.59 -13.39
CA ARG A 136 6.18 -3.55 -14.08
C ARG A 136 6.07 -3.11 -15.54
N PRO A 137 6.12 -4.04 -16.51
CA PRO A 137 5.95 -3.70 -17.92
C PRO A 137 4.63 -2.96 -18.12
N HIS A 138 4.64 -1.99 -19.04
CA HIS A 138 3.39 -1.37 -19.48
C HIS A 138 2.58 -2.41 -20.28
N LYS A 139 1.24 -2.37 -20.18
CA LYS A 139 0.35 -3.31 -20.87
C LYS A 139 0.32 -3.10 -22.40
N TYR A 140 0.95 -2.03 -22.90
CA TYR A 140 0.97 -1.64 -24.31
C TYR A 140 2.38 -1.18 -24.69
#